data_AF-B4GND4-F1
#
_entry.id   AF-B4GND4-F1
#
_cell.length_a   1.000
_cell.length_b   1.000
_cell.length_c   1.000
_cell.angle_alpha   90.00
_cell.angle_beta   90.00
_cell.angle_gamma   90.00
#
_symmetry.space_group_name_H-M   'P 1'
#
loop_
_entity.id
_entity.type
_entity.pdbx_description
1 polymer ?
#
loop_
_entity_poly.entity_id
_entity_poly.type
_entity_poly.pdbx_seq_one_letter_code
_entity_poly.pdbx_strand_id
1 'polypeptide(L)'
;MQIQCCLLSLLLLPLVAAGSLTGAEYSLSVVSMKPLVELETKLIQNLDDYVKALEHKLQILRRHISEMRLENEKAQRNVVLYLSHPLNAFALIRRLHLDWVQWRKYMEQPVGGAQMRSFDAWRDHLPTQLDLQDACNGIARIQDIYGLQEKHIMRGQLAGIKYNISMSTGDIFAVGQHLSRTTNAKEAVPWLEEVKRRLRNQTPGPLAVDKAEVLLLLAETYIKSKHYADALPILDRALKHNIADAVLLRRREEVQQLIAKEPSTVLDNGEPKDNSKVAILKWGCRGFSREQSPKALHCCYNFTTTPFLRLAPLKMELLGEHPDVVVYHDVLSDSEIA
;
A
#
# COMPACT_ATOMS: atom_id res chain seq x y z
N MET A 1 49.80 -58.64 2.58
CA MET A 1 48.60 -59.27 3.19
C MET A 1 47.78 -58.14 3.80
N GLN A 2 46.80 -57.63 3.05
CA GLN A 2 45.37 -58.04 3.05
C GLN A 2 44.55 -57.21 4.06
N ILE A 3 43.71 -56.29 3.56
CA ILE A 3 42.23 -56.36 3.50
C ILE A 3 41.61 -55.91 4.85
N GLN A 4 41.10 -54.69 5.00
CA GLN A 4 39.76 -54.20 4.62
C GLN A 4 38.63 -54.68 5.57
N CYS A 5 38.08 -53.75 6.36
CA CYS A 5 36.70 -53.71 6.90
C CYS A 5 36.52 -52.30 7.51
N CYS A 6 35.75 -51.35 6.96
CA CYS A 6 34.28 -51.25 6.98
C CYS A 6 33.73 -51.46 8.42
N LEU A 7 32.95 -50.61 9.08
CA LEU A 7 31.98 -49.57 8.68
C LEU A 7 31.51 -48.85 9.97
N LEU A 8 30.83 -47.70 9.79
CA LEU A 8 29.87 -47.07 10.71
C LEU A 8 30.39 -46.27 11.92
N SER A 9 30.40 -44.94 11.79
CA SER A 9 29.72 -44.06 12.76
C SER A 9 29.61 -42.61 12.26
N LEU A 10 28.37 -42.23 11.96
CA LEU A 10 27.76 -40.91 12.14
C LEU A 10 28.41 -39.67 11.47
N LEU A 11 28.08 -39.48 10.19
CA LEU A 11 27.92 -38.14 9.62
C LEU A 11 26.58 -37.56 10.10
N LEU A 12 26.60 -36.84 11.22
CA LEU A 12 25.57 -35.87 11.58
C LEU A 12 25.76 -34.63 10.70
N LEU A 13 25.24 -34.69 9.47
CA LEU A 13 24.99 -33.48 8.68
C LEU A 13 23.81 -32.75 9.35
N PRO A 14 23.97 -31.49 9.80
CA PRO A 14 22.80 -30.70 10.15
C PRO A 14 22.02 -30.52 8.86
N LEU A 15 20.84 -31.11 8.82
CA LEU A 15 19.81 -30.80 7.85
C LEU A 15 19.51 -29.32 8.05
N VAL A 16 20.19 -28.46 7.30
CA VAL A 16 19.73 -27.09 7.09
C VAL A 16 18.39 -27.28 6.41
N ALA A 17 17.34 -27.22 7.21
CA ALA A 17 16.01 -26.97 6.72
C ALA A 17 16.13 -25.66 5.94
N ALA A 18 16.26 -25.78 4.61
CA ALA A 18 15.75 -24.77 3.72
C ALA A 18 14.25 -24.74 4.05
N GLY A 19 13.91 -23.93 5.05
CA GLY A 19 12.54 -23.52 5.28
C GLY A 19 12.11 -22.99 3.94
N SER A 20 11.20 -23.71 3.30
CA SER A 20 10.42 -23.15 2.23
C SER A 20 9.70 -21.95 2.85
N LEU A 21 10.28 -20.76 2.68
CA LEU A 21 9.57 -19.50 2.80
C LEU A 21 8.50 -19.54 1.71
N THR A 22 7.37 -20.18 2.02
CA THR A 22 6.21 -20.27 1.15
C THR A 22 5.45 -18.95 1.25
N GLY A 23 6.05 -17.92 0.70
CA GLY A 23 5.50 -16.58 0.52
C GLY A 23 6.49 -15.79 -0.30
N ALA A 24 6.08 -15.30 -1.47
CA ALA A 24 6.90 -14.39 -2.23
C ALA A 24 7.02 -13.07 -1.45
N GLU A 25 8.19 -12.80 -0.87
CA GLU A 25 8.48 -11.54 -0.19
C GLU A 25 8.76 -10.47 -1.25
N TYR A 26 7.73 -9.71 -1.59
CA TYR A 26 7.79 -8.74 -2.68
C TYR A 26 8.55 -7.46 -2.27
N SER A 27 8.61 -7.16 -0.98
CA SER A 27 9.26 -5.97 -0.43
C SER A 27 10.80 -5.97 -0.53
N LEU A 28 11.43 -7.11 -0.83
CA LEU A 28 12.89 -7.28 -0.73
C LEU A 28 13.70 -6.90 -1.97
N SER A 29 13.11 -6.87 -3.17
CA SER A 29 13.85 -6.61 -4.41
C SER A 29 12.99 -6.01 -5.51
N VAL A 30 13.57 -5.13 -6.31
CA VAL A 30 12.93 -4.61 -7.53
C VAL A 30 12.56 -5.75 -8.50
N VAL A 31 13.39 -6.81 -8.54
CA VAL A 31 13.12 -7.98 -9.39
C VAL A 31 11.89 -8.73 -8.91
N SER A 32 11.71 -8.90 -7.59
CA SER A 32 10.51 -9.54 -7.04
C SER A 32 9.27 -8.66 -7.20
N MET A 33 9.40 -7.34 -7.27
CA MET A 33 8.26 -6.43 -7.52
C MET A 33 7.75 -6.44 -8.96
N LYS A 34 8.56 -6.79 -9.97
CA LYS A 34 8.16 -6.74 -11.39
C LYS A 34 6.84 -7.48 -11.70
N PRO A 35 6.62 -8.73 -11.23
CA PRO A 35 5.36 -9.44 -11.44
C PRO A 35 4.12 -8.74 -10.85
N LEU A 36 4.28 -7.87 -9.84
CA LEU A 36 3.15 -7.14 -9.26
C LEU A 36 2.52 -6.16 -10.24
N VAL A 37 3.32 -5.56 -11.13
CA VAL A 37 2.82 -4.65 -12.18
C VAL A 37 1.98 -5.43 -13.21
N GLU A 38 2.42 -6.64 -13.55
CA GLU A 38 1.67 -7.53 -14.44
C GLU A 38 0.36 -8.02 -13.78
N LEU A 39 0.39 -8.29 -12.47
CA LEU A 39 -0.78 -8.64 -11.68
C LEU A 39 -1.78 -7.47 -11.61
N GLU A 40 -1.31 -6.25 -11.35
CA GLU A 40 -2.16 -5.05 -11.34
C GLU A 40 -2.84 -4.84 -12.71
N THR A 41 -2.11 -5.05 -13.80
CA THR A 41 -2.67 -4.98 -15.16
C THR A 41 -3.83 -5.98 -15.34
N LYS A 42 -3.68 -7.22 -14.85
CA LYS A 42 -4.75 -8.23 -14.90
C LYS A 42 -5.96 -7.84 -14.05
N LEU A 43 -5.74 -7.28 -12.86
CA LEU A 43 -6.80 -6.82 -11.97
C LEU A 43 -7.60 -5.65 -12.58
N ILE A 44 -6.91 -4.70 -13.21
CA ILE A 44 -7.54 -3.58 -13.93
C ILE A 44 -8.38 -4.11 -15.08
N GLN A 45 -7.84 -5.02 -15.90
CA GLN A 45 -8.59 -5.61 -17.01
C GLN A 45 -9.83 -6.38 -16.51
N ASN A 46 -9.73 -7.09 -15.38
CA ASN A 46 -10.84 -7.80 -14.78
C ASN A 46 -11.96 -6.84 -14.32
N LEU A 47 -11.61 -5.66 -13.80
CA LEU A 47 -12.59 -4.62 -13.48
C LEU A 47 -13.22 -4.02 -14.74
N ASP A 48 -12.46 -3.79 -15.80
CA ASP A 48 -12.98 -3.34 -17.09
C ASP A 48 -14.00 -4.35 -17.68
N ASP A 49 -13.71 -5.65 -17.57
CA ASP A 49 -14.63 -6.70 -18.00
C ASP A 49 -15.90 -6.76 -17.13
N TYR A 50 -15.78 -6.43 -15.83
CA TYR A 50 -16.95 -6.25 -14.97
C TYR A 50 -17.83 -5.08 -15.43
N VAL A 51 -17.21 -3.95 -15.79
CA VAL A 51 -17.91 -2.77 -16.34
C VAL A 51 -18.66 -3.16 -17.62
N LYS A 52 -18.01 -3.84 -18.57
CA LYS A 52 -18.66 -4.31 -19.81
C LYS A 52 -19.87 -5.21 -19.53
N ALA A 53 -19.77 -6.11 -18.54
CA ALA A 53 -20.88 -6.98 -18.16
C ALA A 53 -22.06 -6.18 -17.57
N LEU A 54 -21.78 -5.16 -16.75
CA LEU A 54 -22.79 -4.24 -16.22
C LEU A 54 -23.44 -3.42 -17.34
N GLU A 55 -22.65 -2.87 -18.26
CA GLU A 55 -23.12 -2.10 -19.41
C GLU A 55 -24.04 -2.94 -20.31
N HIS A 56 -23.68 -4.19 -20.56
CA HIS A 56 -24.51 -5.11 -21.32
C HIS A 56 -25.88 -5.35 -20.64
N LYS A 57 -25.89 -5.63 -19.33
CA LYS A 57 -27.14 -5.78 -18.57
C LYS A 57 -27.99 -4.49 -18.61
N LEU A 58 -27.34 -3.34 -18.46
CA LEU A 58 -27.98 -2.03 -18.55
C LEU A 58 -28.58 -1.76 -19.93
N GLN A 59 -27.88 -2.12 -21.00
CA GLN A 59 -28.34 -1.95 -22.37
C GLN A 59 -29.61 -2.77 -22.65
N ILE A 60 -29.64 -4.02 -22.21
CA ILE A 60 -30.83 -4.89 -22.31
C ILE A 60 -32.02 -4.24 -21.60
N LEU A 61 -31.83 -3.77 -20.36
CA LEU A 61 -32.88 -3.11 -19.59
C LEU A 61 -33.36 -1.82 -20.29
N ARG A 62 -32.45 -0.96 -20.74
CA ARG A 62 -32.79 0.29 -21.44
C ARG A 62 -33.62 0.05 -22.70
N ARG A 63 -33.24 -0.96 -23.51
CA ARG A 63 -33.99 -1.33 -24.72
C ARG A 63 -35.42 -1.74 -24.38
N HIS A 64 -35.60 -2.68 -23.47
CA HIS A 64 -36.93 -3.19 -23.13
C HIS A 64 -37.79 -2.18 -22.37
N ILE A 65 -37.20 -1.33 -21.52
CA ILE A 65 -37.92 -0.21 -20.89
C ILE A 65 -38.49 0.73 -21.96
N SER A 66 -37.72 0.99 -23.03
CA SER A 66 -38.18 1.86 -24.13
C SER A 66 -39.35 1.24 -24.90
N GLU A 67 -39.29 -0.06 -25.20
CA GLU A 67 -40.40 -0.80 -25.84
C GLU A 67 -41.66 -0.82 -24.96
N MET A 68 -41.50 -1.10 -23.66
CA MET A 68 -42.60 -1.14 -22.70
C MET A 68 -43.26 0.24 -22.52
N ARG A 69 -42.47 1.32 -22.50
CA ARG A 69 -42.99 2.69 -22.44
C ARG A 69 -43.83 3.01 -23.67
N LEU A 70 -43.33 2.71 -24.87
CA LEU A 70 -44.06 2.98 -26.10
C LEU A 70 -45.44 2.32 -26.10
N GLU A 71 -45.53 1.07 -25.65
CA GLU A 71 -46.81 0.36 -25.57
C GLU A 71 -47.71 0.90 -24.44
N ASN A 72 -47.14 1.26 -23.29
CA ASN A 72 -47.89 1.86 -22.19
C ASN A 72 -48.45 3.23 -22.57
N GLU A 73 -47.68 4.07 -23.27
CA GLU A 73 -48.12 5.37 -23.77
C GLU A 73 -49.32 5.26 -24.72
N LYS A 74 -49.36 4.24 -25.59
CA LYS A 74 -50.54 3.97 -26.42
C LYS A 74 -51.77 3.70 -25.56
N ALA A 75 -51.63 2.92 -24.49
CA ALA A 75 -52.73 2.62 -23.56
C ALA A 75 -53.16 3.87 -22.76
N GLN A 76 -52.21 4.71 -22.34
CA GLN A 76 -52.50 5.92 -21.55
C GLN A 76 -53.25 7.00 -22.33
N ARG A 77 -53.04 7.11 -23.65
CA ARG A 77 -53.74 8.11 -24.49
C ARG A 77 -55.27 7.99 -24.42
N ASN A 78 -55.78 6.77 -24.39
CA ASN A 78 -57.20 6.50 -24.16
C ASN A 78 -57.37 5.08 -23.62
N VAL A 79 -57.40 4.97 -22.29
CA VAL A 79 -57.43 3.68 -21.58
C VAL A 79 -58.66 2.86 -21.94
N VAL A 80 -59.84 3.49 -22.00
CA VAL A 80 -61.11 2.80 -22.29
C VAL A 80 -61.07 2.20 -23.68
N LEU A 81 -60.74 3.00 -24.71
CA LEU A 81 -60.66 2.52 -26.09
C LEU A 81 -59.61 1.43 -26.28
N TYR A 82 -58.44 1.58 -25.65
CA TYR A 82 -57.37 0.58 -25.72
C TYR A 82 -57.83 -0.76 -25.14
N LEU A 83 -58.48 -0.74 -23.97
CA LEU A 83 -58.97 -1.94 -23.28
C LEU A 83 -60.25 -2.54 -23.89
N SER A 84 -61.04 -1.74 -24.61
CA SER A 84 -62.18 -2.26 -25.39
C SER A 84 -61.74 -3.21 -26.50
N HIS A 85 -60.48 -3.14 -26.97
CA HIS A 85 -59.93 -4.09 -27.92
C HIS A 85 -59.46 -5.38 -27.19
N PRO A 86 -60.07 -6.55 -27.42
CA PRO A 86 -59.79 -7.76 -26.64
C PRO A 86 -58.33 -8.20 -26.65
N LEU A 87 -57.61 -8.03 -27.77
CA LEU A 87 -56.18 -8.37 -27.86
C LEU A 87 -55.30 -7.49 -26.96
N ASN A 88 -55.65 -6.20 -26.80
CA ASN A 88 -54.90 -5.27 -25.97
C ASN A 88 -55.12 -5.55 -24.48
N ALA A 89 -56.38 -5.81 -24.08
CA ALA A 89 -56.73 -6.21 -22.73
C ALA A 89 -56.03 -7.52 -22.33
N PHE A 90 -56.08 -8.54 -23.20
CA PHE A 90 -55.36 -9.80 -23.01
C PHE A 90 -53.85 -9.56 -22.88
N ALA A 91 -53.24 -8.81 -23.81
CA ALA A 91 -51.80 -8.55 -23.80
C ALA A 91 -51.36 -7.83 -22.52
N LEU A 92 -52.15 -6.87 -22.01
CA LEU A 92 -51.85 -6.17 -20.76
C LEU A 92 -51.85 -7.13 -19.57
N ILE A 93 -52.89 -7.94 -19.41
CA ILE A 93 -52.98 -8.95 -18.33
C ILE A 93 -51.79 -9.91 -18.41
N ARG A 94 -51.48 -10.42 -19.60
CA ARG A 94 -50.35 -11.32 -19.84
C ARG A 94 -49.01 -10.68 -19.45
N ARG A 95 -48.74 -9.43 -19.86
CA ARG A 95 -47.52 -8.70 -19.51
C ARG A 95 -47.37 -8.55 -17.99
N LEU A 96 -48.44 -8.15 -17.30
CA LEU A 96 -48.46 -7.96 -15.85
C LEU A 96 -48.32 -9.28 -15.07
N HIS A 97 -48.91 -10.36 -15.56
CA HIS A 97 -48.86 -11.66 -14.91
C HIS A 97 -47.55 -12.43 -15.17
N LEU A 98 -47.03 -12.39 -16.39
CA LEU A 98 -45.87 -13.19 -16.81
C LEU A 98 -44.59 -12.35 -16.93
N ASP A 99 -44.59 -11.31 -17.74
CA ASP A 99 -43.36 -10.61 -18.14
C ASP A 99 -42.71 -9.89 -16.96
N TRP A 100 -43.50 -9.22 -16.11
CA TRP A 100 -42.99 -8.54 -14.92
C TRP A 100 -42.39 -9.49 -13.87
N VAL A 101 -42.92 -10.71 -13.75
CA VAL A 101 -42.31 -11.74 -12.88
C VAL A 101 -40.95 -12.16 -13.42
N GLN A 102 -40.78 -12.24 -14.74
CA GLN A 102 -39.49 -12.55 -15.35
C GLN A 102 -38.50 -11.38 -15.23
N TRP A 103 -38.97 -10.13 -15.33
CA TRP A 103 -38.13 -8.95 -15.06
C TRP A 103 -37.58 -8.95 -13.64
N ARG A 104 -38.40 -9.33 -12.64
CA ARG A 104 -37.91 -9.51 -11.27
C ARG A 104 -36.76 -10.51 -11.20
N LYS A 105 -36.93 -11.71 -11.79
CA LYS A 105 -35.87 -12.73 -11.80
C LYS A 105 -34.60 -12.25 -12.51
N TYR A 106 -34.75 -11.50 -13.62
CA TYR A 106 -33.62 -10.92 -14.33
C TYR A 106 -32.87 -9.86 -13.49
N MET A 107 -33.60 -9.05 -12.73
CA MET A 107 -33.00 -8.08 -11.80
C MET A 107 -32.20 -8.80 -10.70
N GLU A 108 -32.72 -9.90 -10.17
CA GLU A 108 -32.06 -10.71 -9.13
C GLU A 108 -30.75 -11.39 -9.59
N GLN A 109 -30.53 -11.57 -10.90
CA GLN A 109 -29.31 -12.20 -11.42
C GLN A 109 -28.06 -11.34 -11.12
N PRO A 110 -27.06 -11.86 -10.38
CA PRO A 110 -25.84 -11.11 -10.09
C PRO A 110 -25.00 -10.94 -11.36
N VAL A 111 -24.31 -9.80 -11.47
CA VAL A 111 -23.29 -9.54 -12.48
C VAL A 111 -21.93 -9.63 -11.80
N GLY A 112 -20.90 -10.11 -12.49
CA GLY A 112 -19.53 -10.10 -11.97
C GLY A 112 -19.04 -11.42 -11.38
N GLY A 113 -19.85 -12.49 -11.39
CA GLY A 113 -19.43 -13.77 -10.79
C GLY A 113 -18.15 -14.36 -11.40
N ALA A 114 -17.90 -14.14 -12.70
CA ALA A 114 -16.64 -14.54 -13.33
C ALA A 114 -15.46 -13.70 -12.82
N GLN A 115 -15.65 -12.38 -12.73
CA GLN A 115 -14.63 -11.44 -12.26
C GLN A 115 -14.26 -11.67 -10.78
N MET A 116 -15.24 -12.01 -9.94
CA MET A 116 -15.00 -12.40 -8.55
C MET A 116 -14.12 -13.67 -8.47
N ARG A 117 -14.44 -14.71 -9.26
CA ARG A 117 -13.63 -15.94 -9.32
C ARG A 117 -12.22 -15.69 -9.85
N SER A 118 -12.06 -14.84 -10.87
CA SER A 118 -10.74 -14.44 -11.36
C SER A 118 -9.92 -13.74 -10.29
N PHE A 119 -10.54 -12.83 -9.53
CA PHE A 119 -9.88 -12.18 -8.40
C PHE A 119 -9.46 -13.21 -7.33
N ASP A 120 -10.36 -14.11 -6.95
CA ASP A 120 -10.08 -15.17 -5.97
C ASP A 120 -8.90 -16.05 -6.40
N ALA A 121 -8.77 -16.36 -7.69
CA ALA A 121 -7.67 -17.15 -8.24
C ALA A 121 -6.30 -16.44 -8.16
N TRP A 122 -6.28 -15.11 -8.10
CA TRP A 122 -5.05 -14.33 -7.99
C TRP A 122 -4.75 -13.85 -6.56
N ARG A 123 -5.65 -14.10 -5.61
CA ARG A 123 -5.53 -13.61 -4.23
C ARG A 123 -4.20 -13.97 -3.58
N ASP A 124 -3.72 -15.18 -3.78
CA ASP A 124 -2.48 -15.69 -3.16
C ASP A 124 -1.20 -15.03 -3.74
N HIS A 125 -1.32 -14.31 -4.86
CA HIS A 125 -0.22 -13.57 -5.47
C HIS A 125 -0.17 -12.10 -5.04
N LEU A 126 -1.17 -11.63 -4.30
CA LEU A 126 -1.19 -10.25 -3.78
C LEU A 126 -0.13 -10.06 -2.69
N PRO A 127 0.45 -8.86 -2.55
CA PRO A 127 1.27 -8.52 -1.40
C PRO A 127 0.51 -8.71 -0.09
N THR A 128 1.22 -9.20 0.91
CA THR A 128 0.68 -9.45 2.24
C THR A 128 0.70 -8.17 3.10
N GLN A 129 0.10 -8.25 4.28
CA GLN A 129 0.20 -7.20 5.28
C GLN A 129 1.66 -6.93 5.70
N LEU A 130 2.52 -7.96 5.67
CA LEU A 130 3.94 -7.82 6.01
C LEU A 130 4.67 -7.00 4.94
N ASP A 131 4.44 -7.27 3.65
CA ASP A 131 5.03 -6.50 2.55
C ASP A 131 4.68 -5.00 2.67
N LEU A 132 3.43 -4.68 3.03
CA LEU A 132 3.01 -3.29 3.25
C LEU A 132 3.70 -2.66 4.47
N GLN A 133 3.85 -3.41 5.56
CA GLN A 133 4.57 -2.93 6.75
C GLN A 133 6.04 -2.65 6.44
N ASP A 134 6.70 -3.53 5.68
CA ASP A 134 8.08 -3.36 5.24
C ASP A 134 8.23 -2.15 4.32
N ALA A 135 7.29 -1.93 3.40
CA ALA A 135 7.27 -0.74 2.56
C ALA A 135 7.12 0.55 3.41
N CYS A 136 6.24 0.55 4.41
CA CYS A 136 6.08 1.67 5.32
C CYS A 136 7.35 1.92 6.16
N ASN A 137 7.97 0.85 6.68
CA ASN A 137 9.25 0.91 7.37
C ASN A 137 10.36 1.46 6.46
N GLY A 138 10.37 1.07 5.19
CA GLY A 138 11.30 1.59 4.18
C GLY A 138 11.17 3.10 3.99
N ILE A 139 9.95 3.62 3.86
CA ILE A 139 9.69 5.07 3.76
C ILE A 139 10.12 5.80 5.03
N ALA A 140 9.73 5.30 6.21
CA ALA A 140 10.14 5.90 7.49
C ALA A 140 11.66 5.90 7.66
N ARG A 141 12.33 4.81 7.27
CA ARG A 141 13.79 4.70 7.32
C ARG A 141 14.47 5.69 6.37
N ILE A 142 13.97 5.85 5.15
CA ILE A 142 14.50 6.86 4.21
C ILE A 142 14.33 8.27 4.79
N GLN A 143 13.16 8.56 5.37
CA GLN A 143 12.91 9.84 6.03
C GLN A 143 13.93 10.11 7.15
N ASP A 144 14.10 9.17 8.07
CA ASP A 144 14.99 9.31 9.24
C ASP A 144 16.48 9.38 8.84
N ILE A 145 16.95 8.46 8.00
CA ILE A 145 18.36 8.39 7.58
C ILE A 145 18.77 9.68 6.87
N TYR A 146 17.99 10.11 5.88
CA TYR A 146 18.33 11.28 5.07
C TYR A 146 17.82 12.60 5.66
N GLY A 147 17.13 12.58 6.80
CA GLY A 147 16.60 13.78 7.45
C GLY A 147 15.60 14.54 6.57
N LEU A 148 14.77 13.82 5.82
CA LEU A 148 13.83 14.40 4.87
C LEU A 148 12.58 14.91 5.59
N GLN A 149 12.02 16.01 5.09
CA GLN A 149 10.73 16.51 5.58
C GLN A 149 9.59 15.68 4.98
N GLU A 150 8.65 15.26 5.81
CA GLU A 150 7.52 14.40 5.43
C GLU A 150 6.71 15.03 4.30
N LYS A 151 6.44 16.34 4.40
CA LYS A 151 5.74 17.11 3.35
C LYS A 151 6.45 17.08 1.98
N HIS A 152 7.77 16.93 1.96
CA HIS A 152 8.53 16.81 0.72
C HIS A 152 8.37 15.40 0.14
N ILE A 153 8.50 14.36 0.97
CA ILE A 153 8.26 12.96 0.57
C ILE A 153 6.85 12.80 -0.01
N MET A 154 5.83 13.29 0.70
CA MET A 154 4.42 13.22 0.27
C MET A 154 4.16 13.88 -1.09
N ARG A 155 5.00 14.86 -1.46
CA ARG A 155 4.93 15.59 -2.73
C ARG A 155 5.94 15.07 -3.75
N GLY A 156 6.66 13.98 -3.49
CA GLY A 156 7.69 13.47 -4.39
C GLY A 156 8.88 14.43 -4.58
N GLN A 157 9.24 15.17 -3.55
CA GLN A 157 10.44 16.00 -3.51
C GLN A 157 11.47 15.32 -2.60
N LEU A 158 12.59 14.86 -3.16
CA LEU A 158 13.64 14.16 -2.43
C LEU A 158 14.98 14.84 -2.73
N ALA A 159 15.74 15.18 -1.68
CA ALA A 159 17.05 15.85 -1.79
C ALA A 159 17.05 17.09 -2.71
N GLY A 160 15.96 17.87 -2.72
CA GLY A 160 15.81 19.07 -3.55
C GLY A 160 15.33 18.82 -4.98
N ILE A 161 15.26 17.57 -5.44
CA ILE A 161 14.76 17.18 -6.76
C ILE A 161 13.24 16.93 -6.65
N LYS A 162 12.48 17.58 -7.53
CA LYS A 162 11.03 17.37 -7.67
C LYS A 162 10.77 16.33 -8.75
N TYR A 163 10.30 15.16 -8.32
CA TYR A 163 9.88 14.09 -9.23
C TYR A 163 8.43 14.28 -9.65
N ASN A 164 8.06 13.73 -10.81
CA ASN A 164 6.67 13.73 -11.30
C ASN A 164 5.83 12.63 -10.62
N ILE A 165 5.92 12.54 -9.30
CA ILE A 165 5.18 11.60 -8.46
C ILE A 165 4.73 12.30 -7.20
N SER A 166 3.65 11.83 -6.60
CA SER A 166 3.18 12.28 -5.29
C SER A 166 2.39 11.16 -4.63
N MET A 167 2.46 11.07 -3.32
CA MET A 167 1.70 10.07 -2.58
C MET A 167 0.22 10.41 -2.60
N SER A 168 -0.62 9.39 -2.83
CA SER A 168 -2.06 9.47 -2.71
C SER A 168 -2.48 9.68 -1.25
N THR A 169 -3.74 10.08 -1.01
CA THR A 169 -4.26 10.16 0.36
C THR A 169 -4.24 8.79 1.06
N GLY A 170 -4.46 7.71 0.31
CA GLY A 170 -4.38 6.33 0.82
C GLY A 170 -2.97 5.95 1.23
N ASP A 171 -1.96 6.29 0.41
CA ASP A 171 -0.56 5.96 0.69
C ASP A 171 -0.08 6.67 1.97
N ILE A 172 -0.43 7.96 2.12
CA ILE A 172 -0.07 8.76 3.30
C ILE A 172 -0.77 8.20 4.54
N PHE A 173 -2.04 7.77 4.39
CA PHE A 173 -2.77 7.16 5.49
C PHE A 173 -2.18 5.81 5.89
N ALA A 174 -1.76 4.97 4.94
CA ALA A 174 -1.11 3.69 5.23
C ALA A 174 0.18 3.87 6.04
N VAL A 175 1.04 4.82 5.67
CA VAL A 175 2.26 5.15 6.44
C VAL A 175 1.90 5.66 7.84
N GLY A 176 0.95 6.61 7.94
CA GLY A 176 0.51 7.14 9.23
C GLY A 176 -0.11 6.07 10.15
N GLN A 177 -0.90 5.16 9.59
CA GLN A 177 -1.52 4.06 10.34
C GLN A 177 -0.50 3.03 10.79
N HIS A 178 0.51 2.74 9.98
CA HIS A 178 1.62 1.88 10.37
C HIS A 178 2.40 2.50 11.53
N LEU A 179 2.83 3.76 11.38
CA LEU A 179 3.64 4.46 12.38
C LEU A 179 2.91 4.64 13.72
N SER A 180 1.58 4.84 13.73
CA SER A 180 0.81 5.03 14.98
C SER A 180 0.75 3.77 15.87
N ARG A 181 1.06 2.61 15.28
CA ARG A 181 1.15 1.31 15.96
C ARG A 181 2.57 0.99 16.44
N THR A 182 3.59 1.72 15.98
CA THR A 182 4.97 1.56 16.44
C THR A 182 5.18 2.16 17.82
N THR A 183 6.33 1.88 18.45
CA THR A 183 6.72 2.44 19.74
C THR A 183 6.83 3.96 19.70
N ASN A 184 7.19 4.54 18.55
CA ASN A 184 7.36 5.98 18.37
C ASN A 184 6.17 6.63 17.64
N ALA A 185 4.96 6.44 18.19
CA ALA A 185 3.71 6.87 17.55
C ALA A 185 3.66 8.37 17.15
N LYS A 186 4.46 9.25 17.80
CA LYS A 186 4.55 10.67 17.44
C LYS A 186 4.95 10.90 15.98
N GLU A 187 5.72 9.98 15.38
CA GLU A 187 6.13 10.07 13.97
C GLU A 187 4.93 9.98 13.01
N ALA A 188 3.80 9.40 13.42
CA ALA A 188 2.59 9.31 12.61
C ALA A 188 1.84 10.64 12.48
N VAL A 189 2.01 11.57 13.43
CA VAL A 189 1.26 12.84 13.50
C VAL A 189 1.34 13.65 12.19
N PRO A 190 2.52 13.96 11.63
CA PRO A 190 2.60 14.73 10.38
C PRO A 190 1.88 14.04 9.20
N TRP A 191 1.91 12.71 9.14
CA TRP A 191 1.22 11.92 8.11
C TRP A 191 -0.29 12.01 8.25
N LEU A 192 -0.82 11.76 9.44
CA LEU A 192 -2.25 11.77 9.72
C LEU A 192 -2.85 13.20 9.64
N GLU A 193 -2.10 14.23 10.01
CA GLU A 193 -2.48 15.63 9.83
C GLU A 193 -2.65 15.98 8.34
N GLU A 194 -1.74 15.51 7.48
CA GLU A 194 -1.85 15.72 6.02
C GLU A 194 -3.07 14.99 5.45
N VAL A 195 -3.35 13.76 5.89
CA VAL A 195 -4.58 13.03 5.50
C VAL A 195 -5.82 13.83 5.90
N LYS A 196 -5.91 14.23 7.18
CA LYS A 196 -7.01 15.08 7.70
C LYS A 196 -7.19 16.35 6.86
N ARG A 197 -6.09 16.97 6.40
CA ARG A 197 -6.12 18.15 5.54
C ARG A 197 -6.72 17.84 4.17
N ARG A 198 -6.31 16.74 3.52
CA ARG A 198 -6.78 16.32 2.19
C ARG A 198 -8.23 15.86 2.19
N LEU A 199 -8.68 15.23 3.28
CA LEU A 199 -10.06 14.76 3.43
C LEU A 199 -11.13 15.85 3.35
N ARG A 200 -10.78 17.13 3.53
CA ARG A 200 -11.75 18.24 3.37
C ARG A 200 -12.32 18.33 1.96
N ASN A 201 -11.57 17.89 0.96
CA ASN A 201 -11.94 17.98 -0.46
C ASN A 201 -12.07 16.60 -1.12
N GLN A 202 -12.16 15.52 -0.33
CA GLN A 202 -12.22 14.16 -0.88
C GLN A 202 -13.59 13.88 -1.50
N THR A 203 -13.58 13.23 -2.66
CA THR A 203 -14.78 12.71 -3.31
C THR A 203 -15.15 11.34 -2.72
N PRO A 204 -16.44 11.06 -2.43
CA PRO A 204 -16.88 9.73 -2.05
C PRO A 204 -16.50 8.68 -3.09
N GLY A 205 -16.07 7.51 -2.64
CA GLY A 205 -15.70 6.41 -3.52
C GLY A 205 -15.32 5.15 -2.75
N PRO A 206 -15.20 4.00 -3.43
CA PRO A 206 -14.87 2.72 -2.79
C PRO A 206 -13.48 2.69 -2.13
N LEU A 207 -12.57 3.58 -2.56
CA LEU A 207 -11.22 3.72 -2.03
C LEU A 207 -11.05 4.98 -1.16
N ALA A 208 -12.16 5.65 -0.82
CA ALA A 208 -12.11 6.84 0.02
C ALA A 208 -11.73 6.45 1.46
N VAL A 209 -10.63 7.00 1.96
CA VAL A 209 -10.21 6.90 3.37
C VAL A 209 -11.31 7.46 4.28
N ASP A 210 -11.73 6.69 5.28
CA ASP A 210 -12.77 7.13 6.20
C ASP A 210 -12.28 8.26 7.11
N LYS A 211 -13.04 9.36 7.10
CA LYS A 211 -12.75 10.53 7.92
C LYS A 211 -12.88 10.25 9.41
N ALA A 212 -13.85 9.42 9.81
CA ALA A 212 -14.03 9.08 11.23
C ALA A 212 -12.83 8.28 11.73
N GLU A 213 -12.41 7.25 10.98
CA GLU A 213 -11.20 6.46 11.25
C GLU A 213 -9.96 7.35 11.41
N VAL A 214 -9.69 8.26 10.47
CA VAL A 214 -8.51 9.14 10.52
C VAL A 214 -8.52 10.04 11.76
N LEU A 215 -9.67 10.62 12.10
CA LEU A 215 -9.78 11.51 13.26
C LEU A 215 -9.57 10.74 14.57
N LEU A 216 -10.16 9.55 14.70
CA LEU A 216 -9.96 8.70 15.87
C LEU A 216 -8.49 8.29 16.01
N LEU A 217 -7.89 7.81 14.93
CA LEU A 217 -6.49 7.38 14.93
C LEU A 217 -5.53 8.52 15.26
N LEU A 218 -5.77 9.72 14.73
CA LEU A 218 -4.97 10.89 15.02
C LEU A 218 -5.11 11.32 16.49
N ALA A 219 -6.34 11.31 17.04
CA ALA A 219 -6.56 11.61 18.45
C ALA A 219 -5.84 10.59 19.35
N GLU A 220 -5.95 9.29 19.06
CA GLU A 220 -5.22 8.25 19.80
C GLU A 220 -3.70 8.43 19.72
N THR A 221 -3.19 8.87 18.57
CA THR A 221 -1.76 9.18 18.38
C THR A 221 -1.29 10.33 19.28
N TYR A 222 -2.08 11.42 19.37
CA TYR A 222 -1.78 12.53 20.27
C TYR A 222 -1.87 12.11 21.75
N ILE A 223 -2.86 11.28 22.12
CA ILE A 223 -2.99 10.73 23.48
C ILE A 223 -1.77 9.89 23.85
N LYS A 224 -1.34 8.96 22.99
CA LYS A 224 -0.12 8.15 23.18
C LYS A 224 1.13 9.01 23.34
N SER A 225 1.16 10.15 22.65
CA SER A 225 2.26 11.12 22.71
C SER A 225 2.13 12.13 23.86
N LYS A 226 1.13 11.96 24.76
CA LYS A 226 0.80 12.86 25.88
C LYS A 226 0.43 14.30 25.49
N HIS A 227 0.11 14.54 24.22
CA HIS A 227 -0.38 15.81 23.70
C HIS A 227 -1.90 15.91 23.84
N TYR A 228 -2.39 15.85 25.09
CA TYR A 228 -3.83 15.78 25.37
C TYR A 228 -4.60 17.01 24.88
N ALA A 229 -3.99 18.19 24.95
CA ALA A 229 -4.57 19.46 24.48
C ALA A 229 -4.86 19.45 22.97
N ASP A 230 -4.04 18.77 22.17
CA ASP A 230 -4.22 18.63 20.72
C ASP A 230 -5.23 17.54 20.36
N ALA A 231 -5.34 16.50 21.18
CA ALA A 231 -6.29 15.40 20.99
C ALA A 231 -7.76 15.84 21.17
N LEU A 232 -8.03 16.68 22.18
CA LEU A 232 -9.40 17.10 22.54
C LEU A 232 -10.18 17.78 21.37
N PRO A 233 -9.65 18.81 20.68
CA PRO A 233 -10.38 19.43 19.57
C PRO A 233 -10.61 18.50 18.38
N ILE A 234 -9.79 17.46 18.23
CA ILE A 234 -9.96 16.44 17.19
C ILE A 234 -11.13 15.53 17.53
N LEU A 235 -11.22 15.08 18.78
CA LEU A 235 -12.35 14.30 19.28
C LEU A 235 -13.66 15.08 19.23
N ASP A 236 -13.66 16.36 19.60
CA ASP A 236 -14.83 17.24 19.47
C ASP A 236 -15.30 17.35 18.01
N ARG A 237 -14.36 17.45 17.07
CA ARG A 237 -14.69 17.50 15.63
C ARG A 237 -15.22 16.16 15.12
N ALA A 238 -14.70 15.04 15.60
CA ALA A 238 -15.19 13.71 15.25
C ALA A 238 -16.63 13.51 15.75
N LEU A 239 -16.91 13.89 17.00
CA LEU A 239 -18.24 13.81 17.61
C LEU A 239 -19.28 14.70 16.94
N LYS A 240 -18.89 15.83 16.34
CA LYS A 240 -19.81 16.62 15.51
C LYS A 240 -20.35 15.86 14.30
N HIS A 241 -19.59 14.90 13.77
CA HIS A 241 -19.99 14.08 12.64
C HIS A 241 -20.69 12.77 13.07
N ASN A 242 -20.33 12.23 14.24
CA ASN A 242 -20.96 11.05 14.82
C ASN A 242 -21.23 11.24 16.32
N ILE A 243 -22.38 11.84 16.64
CA ILE A 243 -22.69 12.35 17.99
C ILE A 243 -22.86 11.22 19.03
N ALA A 244 -23.30 10.03 18.59
CA ALA A 244 -23.60 8.90 19.46
C ALA A 244 -22.49 7.84 19.50
N ASP A 245 -21.28 8.17 19.04
CA ASP A 245 -20.15 7.24 19.06
C ASP A 245 -19.63 7.05 20.49
N ALA A 246 -19.94 5.90 21.08
CA ALA A 246 -19.55 5.56 22.44
C ALA A 246 -18.02 5.51 22.63
N VAL A 247 -17.26 5.18 21.59
CA VAL A 247 -15.78 5.13 21.64
C VAL A 247 -15.23 6.54 21.72
N LEU A 248 -15.71 7.45 20.85
CA LEU A 248 -15.26 8.84 20.85
C LEU A 248 -15.66 9.58 22.14
N LEU A 249 -16.85 9.33 22.68
CA LEU A 249 -17.28 9.91 23.96
C LEU A 249 -16.38 9.47 25.12
N ARG A 250 -16.09 8.17 25.22
CA ARG A 250 -15.21 7.63 26.26
C ARG A 250 -13.80 8.21 26.16
N ARG A 251 -13.22 8.24 24.95
CA ARG A 251 -11.89 8.82 24.71
C ARG A 251 -11.83 10.30 25.06
N ARG A 252 -12.89 11.06 24.74
CA ARG A 252 -12.98 12.47 25.07
C ARG A 252 -12.96 12.70 26.58
N GLU A 253 -13.76 11.95 27.33
CA GLU A 253 -13.79 12.06 28.79
C GLU A 253 -12.45 11.70 29.42
N GLU A 254 -11.82 10.62 28.95
CA GLU A 254 -10.47 10.20 29.35
C GLU A 254 -9.45 11.33 29.15
N VAL A 255 -9.44 11.97 27.97
CA VAL A 255 -8.55 13.10 27.68
C VAL A 255 -8.81 14.30 28.59
N GLN A 256 -10.08 14.63 28.88
CA GLN A 256 -10.41 15.74 29.79
C GLN A 256 -9.90 15.47 31.21
N GLN A 257 -10.01 14.24 31.69
CA GLN A 257 -9.47 13.85 33.00
C GLN A 257 -7.93 13.90 33.01
N LEU A 258 -7.28 13.48 31.93
CA LEU A 258 -5.81 13.52 31.81
C LEU A 258 -5.30 14.97 31.80
N ILE A 259 -5.94 15.89 31.08
CA ILE A 259 -5.61 17.33 31.09
C ILE A 259 -5.72 17.91 32.51
N ALA A 260 -6.74 17.51 33.27
CA ALA A 260 -6.93 17.98 34.64
C ALA A 260 -5.90 17.42 35.64
N LYS A 261 -5.35 16.23 35.38
CA LYS A 261 -4.35 15.56 36.24
C LYS A 261 -2.92 15.95 35.89
N GLU A 262 -2.62 16.16 34.61
CA GLU A 262 -1.30 16.47 34.08
C GLU A 262 -1.43 17.67 33.11
N PRO A 263 -1.26 18.92 33.57
CA PRO A 263 -1.16 20.05 32.66
C PRO A 263 0.11 19.86 31.84
N SER A 264 -0.06 19.71 30.52
CA SER A 264 0.94 19.29 29.53
C SER A 264 2.37 19.70 29.88
N THR A 265 3.20 18.73 30.27
CA THR A 265 4.64 18.98 30.43
C THR A 265 5.27 19.13 29.05
N VAL A 266 5.72 20.34 28.75
CA VAL A 266 6.58 20.64 27.62
C VAL A 266 7.94 19.96 27.85
N LEU A 267 8.31 19.12 26.88
CA LEU A 267 9.63 18.53 26.63
C LEU A 267 10.12 17.48 27.65
N ASP A 268 9.96 16.21 27.27
CA ASP A 268 11.16 15.41 27.08
C ASP A 268 11.21 14.97 25.61
N ASN A 269 12.01 15.67 24.82
CA ASN A 269 12.57 15.09 23.59
C ASN A 269 13.59 14.04 24.02
N GLY A 270 13.12 12.99 24.68
CA GLY A 270 13.79 11.71 24.70
C GLY A 270 13.74 11.18 23.27
N GLU A 271 14.44 11.85 22.35
CA GLU A 271 14.98 11.18 21.19
C GLU A 271 15.67 9.95 21.78
N PRO A 272 15.29 8.72 21.40
CA PRO A 272 16.08 7.56 21.77
C PRO A 272 17.51 7.92 21.41
N LYS A 273 18.40 8.03 22.41
CA LYS A 273 19.79 8.42 22.21
C LYS A 273 20.34 7.46 21.17
N ASP A 274 20.43 7.96 19.94
CA ASP A 274 20.79 7.12 18.81
C ASP A 274 22.16 6.55 19.17
N ASN A 275 22.32 5.23 19.07
CA ASN A 275 23.62 4.62 19.31
C ASN A 275 24.64 5.39 18.45
N SER A 276 25.80 5.77 18.98
CA SER A 276 26.70 6.71 18.28
C SER A 276 27.03 6.25 16.85
N LYS A 277 27.03 4.94 16.60
CA LYS A 277 27.20 4.34 15.26
C LYS A 277 26.07 4.71 14.28
N VAL A 278 24.81 4.69 14.72
CA VAL A 278 23.65 5.05 13.88
C VAL A 278 23.67 6.54 13.59
N ALA A 279 23.99 7.38 14.57
CA ALA A 279 24.16 8.81 14.36
C ALA A 279 25.24 9.13 13.33
N ILE A 280 26.39 8.44 13.39
CA ILE A 280 27.48 8.56 12.39
C ILE A 280 26.99 8.13 11.00
N LEU A 281 26.26 7.00 10.90
CA LEU A 281 25.70 6.54 9.63
C LEU A 281 24.75 7.58 9.02
N LYS A 282 23.79 8.11 9.80
CA LYS A 282 22.86 9.16 9.35
C LYS A 282 23.62 10.40 8.88
N TRP A 283 24.62 10.82 9.63
CA TRP A 283 25.46 11.96 9.29
C TRP A 283 26.19 11.74 7.95
N GLY A 284 26.75 10.55 7.73
CA GLY A 284 27.39 10.17 6.48
C GLY A 284 26.42 10.14 5.29
N CYS A 285 25.28 9.45 5.43
CA CYS A 285 24.26 9.33 4.38
C CYS A 285 23.64 10.67 3.98
N ARG A 286 23.64 11.67 4.87
CA ARG A 286 23.19 13.05 4.57
C ARG A 286 24.22 13.86 3.77
N GLY A 287 25.36 13.25 3.40
CA GLY A 287 26.42 13.91 2.63
C GLY A 287 27.35 14.78 3.48
N PHE A 288 27.27 14.69 4.81
CA PHE A 288 28.19 15.43 5.69
C PHE A 288 29.51 14.70 5.91
N SER A 289 29.60 13.41 5.55
CA SER A 289 30.90 12.72 5.41
C SER A 289 31.71 13.39 4.31
N ARG A 290 32.57 14.33 4.72
CA ARG A 290 33.77 14.62 3.95
C ARG A 290 34.63 13.37 4.01
N GLU A 291 34.53 12.53 2.99
CA GLU A 291 35.65 11.65 2.70
C GLU A 291 36.86 12.55 2.45
N GLN A 292 37.83 12.44 3.36
CA GLN A 292 39.22 12.63 2.95
C GLN A 292 39.39 11.63 1.82
N SER A 293 39.39 12.10 0.57
CA SER A 293 39.80 11.30 -0.58
C SER A 293 40.98 10.43 -0.14
N PRO A 294 40.95 9.10 -0.35
CA PRO A 294 42.08 8.24 -0.01
C PRO A 294 43.34 8.93 -0.52
N LYS A 295 44.23 9.33 0.39
CA LYS A 295 45.40 10.15 0.00
C LYS A 295 46.30 9.40 -1.00
N ALA A 296 46.10 8.09 -1.14
CA ALA A 296 46.62 7.26 -2.20
C ALA A 296 45.51 6.30 -2.68
N LEU A 297 44.90 6.60 -3.82
CA LEU A 297 44.15 5.59 -4.59
C LEU A 297 45.18 4.62 -5.17
N HIS A 298 45.05 3.33 -4.90
CA HIS A 298 45.96 2.31 -5.40
C HIS A 298 45.26 1.47 -6.47
N CYS A 299 45.58 1.74 -7.73
CA CYS A 299 45.16 0.89 -8.85
C CYS A 299 46.12 -0.28 -8.98
N CYS A 300 45.60 -1.50 -9.00
CA CYS A 300 46.40 -2.71 -9.21
C CYS A 300 45.65 -3.73 -10.08
N TYR A 301 46.38 -4.74 -10.53
CA TYR A 301 45.84 -5.86 -11.29
C TYR A 301 45.78 -7.08 -10.37
N ASN A 302 44.61 -7.69 -10.27
CA ASN A 302 44.42 -8.94 -9.52
C ASN A 302 44.64 -10.15 -10.43
N PHE A 303 45.62 -10.97 -10.08
CA PHE A 303 46.01 -12.19 -10.80
C PHE A 303 45.75 -13.48 -10.00
N THR A 304 45.28 -13.39 -8.75
CA THR A 304 45.47 -14.47 -7.76
C THR A 304 44.25 -15.34 -7.52
N THR A 305 43.04 -14.84 -7.78
CA THR A 305 41.81 -15.56 -7.41
C THR A 305 41.58 -16.84 -8.22
N THR A 306 41.93 -16.85 -9.51
CA THR A 306 41.84 -18.05 -10.37
C THR A 306 42.99 -18.12 -11.37
N PRO A 307 43.38 -19.32 -11.87
CA PRO A 307 44.43 -19.44 -12.89
C PRO A 307 44.16 -18.64 -14.17
N PHE A 308 42.88 -18.41 -14.52
CA PHE A 308 42.47 -17.61 -15.66
C PHE A 308 42.92 -16.14 -15.52
N LEU A 309 42.91 -15.59 -14.30
CA LEU A 309 43.32 -14.20 -14.05
C LEU A 309 44.83 -13.96 -14.29
N ARG A 310 45.64 -15.00 -14.48
CA ARG A 310 47.03 -14.86 -14.95
C ARG A 310 47.11 -14.41 -16.40
N LEU A 311 46.12 -14.76 -17.21
CA LEU A 311 46.03 -14.40 -18.63
C LEU A 311 45.21 -13.12 -18.84
N ALA A 312 44.16 -12.94 -18.03
CA ALA A 312 43.27 -11.78 -18.08
C ALA A 312 43.05 -11.21 -16.67
N PRO A 313 43.98 -10.39 -16.15
CA PRO A 313 43.86 -9.85 -14.80
C PRO A 313 42.72 -8.86 -14.66
N LEU A 314 42.08 -8.86 -13.50
CA LEU A 314 41.06 -7.86 -13.18
C LEU A 314 41.72 -6.54 -12.83
N LYS A 315 41.29 -5.47 -13.50
CA LYS A 315 41.67 -4.09 -13.14
C LYS A 315 40.91 -3.72 -11.88
N MET A 316 41.64 -3.43 -10.80
CA MET A 316 41.04 -3.07 -9.52
C MET A 316 41.59 -1.74 -8.99
N GLU A 317 40.74 -0.99 -8.33
CA GLU A 317 41.05 0.24 -7.62
C GLU A 317 40.66 0.07 -6.15
N LEU A 318 41.63 0.19 -5.26
CA LEU A 318 41.40 0.11 -3.82
C LEU A 318 40.90 1.48 -3.30
N LEU A 319 39.65 1.51 -2.83
CA LEU A 319 39.02 2.70 -2.25
C LEU A 319 39.14 2.76 -0.73
N GLY A 320 39.28 1.62 -0.06
CA GLY A 320 39.46 1.56 1.39
C GLY A 320 40.08 0.23 1.83
N GLU A 321 40.98 0.27 2.80
CA GLU A 321 41.60 -0.94 3.35
C GLU A 321 40.75 -1.59 4.45
N HIS A 322 40.04 -0.78 5.24
CA HIS A 322 39.24 -1.24 6.37
C HIS A 322 37.91 -0.44 6.49
N PRO A 323 36.77 -0.99 6.04
CA PRO A 323 36.64 -2.27 5.35
C PRO A 323 37.35 -2.27 3.99
N ASP A 324 37.72 -3.45 3.51
CA ASP A 324 38.32 -3.62 2.19
C ASP A 324 37.26 -3.30 1.11
N VAL A 325 37.39 -2.14 0.47
CA VAL A 325 36.48 -1.64 -0.57
C VAL A 325 37.27 -1.51 -1.86
N VAL A 326 36.90 -2.33 -2.84
CA VAL A 326 37.57 -2.41 -4.14
C VAL A 326 36.56 -2.19 -5.25
N VAL A 327 36.91 -1.33 -6.21
CA VAL A 327 36.17 -1.16 -7.46
C VAL A 327 36.88 -1.94 -8.56
N TYR A 328 36.13 -2.77 -9.27
CA TYR A 328 36.64 -3.45 -10.46
C TYR A 328 36.22 -2.69 -11.72
N HIS A 329 37.19 -2.43 -12.57
CA HIS A 329 37.00 -1.70 -13.82
C HIS A 329 36.94 -2.66 -15.00
N ASP A 330 36.13 -2.32 -16.00
CA ASP A 330 35.99 -3.04 -17.27
C ASP A 330 35.69 -4.55 -17.14
N VAL A 331 34.93 -4.95 -16.11
CA VAL A 331 34.55 -6.36 -15.90
C VAL A 331 33.45 -6.79 -16.87
N LEU A 332 32.53 -5.89 -17.16
CA LEU A 332 31.42 -6.09 -18.09
C LEU A 332 31.55 -5.06 -19.21
N SER A 333 31.30 -5.49 -20.45
CA SER A 333 31.21 -4.59 -21.59
C SER A 333 29.92 -3.78 -21.56
N ASP A 334 29.90 -2.60 -22.20
CA ASP A 334 28.68 -1.80 -22.32
C ASP A 334 27.50 -2.60 -22.92
N SER A 335 27.79 -3.55 -23.82
CA SER A 335 26.79 -4.45 -24.41
C SER A 335 26.21 -5.47 -23.44
N GLU A 336 26.91 -5.84 -22.37
CA GLU A 336 26.41 -6.74 -21.32
C GLU A 336 25.66 -6.00 -20.23
N ILE A 337 25.87 -4.68 -20.12
CA ILE A 337 25.19 -3.79 -19.16
C ILE A 337 23.85 -3.28 -19.71
N ALA A 338 23.70 -3.20 -21.04
CA ALA A 338 22.58 -2.58 -21.74
C ALA A 338 21.27 -3.39 -21.75
#